data_AF-A0A537SY58-F1
#
_entry.id   AF-A0A537SY58-F1
#
_cell.length_a   1.000
_cell.length_b   1.000
_cell.length_c   1.000
_cell.angle_alpha   90.00
_cell.angle_beta   90.00
_cell.angle_gamma   90.00
#
_symmetry.space_group_name_H-M   'P 1'
#
loop_
_entity.id
_entity.type
_entity.pdbx_description
1 polymer ?
#
loop_
_entity_poly.entity_id
_entity_poly.type
_entity_poly.pdbx_seq_one_letter_code
_entity_poly.pdbx_strand_id
1 'polypeptide(L)' 'MATEALELSGIDAYYGDSHVLHAVSFTLHGGRLLGLLGRNGAG' A
#
# COMPACT_ATOMS: atom_id res chain seq x y z
N MET A 1 -21.20 9.08 -5.13
CA MET A 1 -19.79 8.80 -5.46
C MET A 1 -19.07 8.54 -4.15
N ALA A 2 -18.32 7.44 -4.01
CA ALA A 2 -17.61 7.16 -2.77
C ALA A 2 -16.34 8.01 -2.73
N THR A 3 -16.20 8.86 -1.71
CA THR A 3 -14.98 9.64 -1.48
C THR A 3 -13.80 8.70 -1.27
N GLU A 4 -12.69 8.94 -1.95
CA GLU A 4 -11.44 8.22 -1.68
C GLU A 4 -10.86 8.70 -0.35
N ALA A 5 -10.56 7.76 0.54
CA ALA A 5 -9.95 8.04 1.83
C ALA A 5 -8.42 7.96 1.76
N LEU A 6 -7.88 7.13 0.85
CA LEU A 6 -6.44 6.96 0.61
C LEU A 6 -6.21 6.47 -0.82
N GLU A 7 -5.20 7.02 -1.48
CA GLU A 7 -4.69 6.58 -2.77
C GLU A 7 -3.16 6.43 -2.67
N LEU A 8 -2.64 5.27 -3.06
CA LEU A 8 -1.23 5.02 -3.28
C LEU A 8 -1.02 4.72 -4.77
N SER A 9 0.00 5.35 -5.35
CA SER A 9 0.36 5.16 -6.75
C SER A 9 1.87 5.01 -6.88
N GLY A 10 2.31 3.83 -7.35
CA GLY A 10 3.70 3.53 -7.66
C GLY A 10 4.67 3.73 -6.50
N ILE A 11 4.29 3.37 -5.28
CA ILE A 11 5.12 3.62 -4.10
C ILE A 11 6.26 2.61 -4.02
N ASP A 12 7.48 3.14 -4.06
CA ASP A 12 8.72 2.43 -3.74
C ASP A 12 9.21 2.86 -2.34
N ALA A 13 9.73 1.91 -1.55
CA ALA A 13 10.29 2.19 -0.23
C ALA A 13 11.58 1.40 0.03
N TYR A 14 12.54 2.00 0.74
CA TYR A 14 13.87 1.43 0.93
C TYR A 14 14.33 1.54 2.39
N TYR A 15 15.00 0.50 2.89
CA TYR A 15 15.79 0.53 4.12
C TYR A 15 17.26 0.32 3.78
N GLY A 16 18.03 1.41 3.74
CA GLY A 16 19.40 1.38 3.21
C GLY A 16 19.38 0.91 1.76
N ASP A 17 20.18 -0.12 1.47
CA ASP A 17 20.28 -0.71 0.13
C ASP A 17 19.13 -1.68 -0.20
N SER A 18 18.24 -1.97 0.76
CA SER A 18 17.16 -2.93 0.58
C SER A 18 15.89 -2.23 0.08
N HIS A 19 15.43 -2.59 -1.12
CA HIS A 19 14.14 -2.17 -1.67
C HIS A 19 13.04 -3.07 -1.07
N VAL A 20 12.17 -2.50 -0.23
CA VAL A 20 11.20 -3.27 0.57
C VAL A 20 9.76 -3.21 0.05
N LEU A 21 9.33 -2.09 -0.53
CA LEU A 21 8.07 -2.00 -1.26
C LEU A 21 8.38 -1.65 -2.70
N HIS A 22 7.82 -2.39 -3.66
CA HIS A 22 8.07 -2.19 -5.09
C HIS A 22 6.79 -1.73 -5.79
N ALA A 23 6.76 -0.48 -6.27
CA ALA A 23 5.69 0.13 -7.05
C ALA A 23 4.26 -0.15 -6.54
N VAL A 24 4.07 -0.14 -5.22
CA VAL A 24 2.79 -0.48 -4.58
C VAL A 24 1.72 0.54 -4.93
N SER A 25 0.57 0.07 -5.43
CA SER A 25 -0.55 0.92 -5.83
C SER A 25 -1.87 0.32 -5.36
N PHE A 26 -2.70 1.11 -4.67
CA PHE A 26 -4.07 0.76 -4.30
C PHE A 26 -4.86 1.99 -3.83
N THR A 27 -6.19 1.85 -3.82
CA THR A 27 -7.12 2.89 -3.33
C THR A 27 -8.01 2.31 -2.24
N LEU A 28 -8.24 3.08 -1.18
CA LEU A 28 -9.23 2.79 -0.15
C LEU A 28 -10.34 3.84 -0.20
N HIS A 29 -11.56 3.38 -0.45
CA HIS A 29 -12.76 4.23 -0.40
C HIS A 29 -13.24 4.44 1.05
N GLY A 30 -13.83 5.60 1.32
CA GLY A 30 -14.41 5.93 2.63
C GLY A 30 -15.47 4.92 3.08
N GLY A 31 -15.47 4.60 4.38
CA GLY A 31 -16.41 3.62 4.96
C GLY A 31 -16.14 2.17 4.53
N ARG A 32 -14.91 1.86 4.11
CA ARG A 32 -14.44 0.50 3.80
C ARG A 32 -13.25 0.14 4.68
N LEU A 33 -13.06 -1.17 4.82
CA LEU A 33 -11.92 -1.77 5.48
C LEU A 33 -11.12 -2.56 4.45
N LEU A 34 -9.81 -2.33 4.38
CA LEU A 34 -8.88 -3.04 3.51
C LEU A 34 -7.89 -3.80 4.39
N GLY A 35 -7.86 -5.12 4.25
CA GLY A 35 -6.86 -5.98 4.89
C GLY A 35 -5.72 -6.28 3.91
N LEU A 36 -4.49 -6.01 4.34
CA LEU A 36 -3.28 -6.45 3.63
C LEU A 36 -2.75 -7.70 4.33
N LEU A 37 -2.51 -8.76 3.56
CA LEU A 37 -2.08 -10.06 4.05
C LEU A 37 -0.78 -10.45 3.36
N GLY A 38 0.17 -10.97 4.14
CA GLY A 38 1.47 -11.38 3.66
C GLY A 38 2.20 -12.23 4.68
N ARG A 39 3.26 -12.91 4.23
CA ARG A 39 4.19 -13.60 5.15
C ARG A 39 4.93 -12.57 6.00
N ASN A 40 5.59 -13.03 7.06
CA ASN A 40 6.49 -12.18 7.84
C ASN A 40 7.56 -11.59 6.90
N GLY A 41 7.71 -10.26 6.90
CA GLY A 41 8.62 -9.52 6.02
C GLY A 41 8.15 -9.30 4.57
N ALA A 42 6.86 -9.48 4.26
CA ALA A 42 6.34 -9.29 2.89
C ALA A 42 6.17 -7.81 2.45
N GLY A 43 6.41 -6.87 3.35
CA GLY A 43 6.39 -5.43 3.11
C GLY A 43 6.96 -4.72 4.32
#